data_AF-A0A6P0XDI9-F1
#
_entry.id   AF-A0A6P0XDI9-F1
#
_cell.length_a   1.000
_cell.length_b   1.000
_cell.length_c   1.000
_cell.angle_alpha   90.00
_cell.angle_beta   90.00
_cell.angle_gamma   90.00
#
_symmetry.space_group_name_H-M   'P 1'
#
loop_
_entity.id
_entity.type
_entity.pdbx_description
1 polymer ?
#
loop_
_entity_poly.entity_id
_entity_poly.type
_entity_poly.pdbx_seq_one_letter_code
_entity_poly.pdbx_strand_id
1 'polypeptide(L)'
;MENIEYSGYWWLPSDPDEKIAGTLTYTNDEGIKLQLIGSFLNSYTAGKIPTNIPVILGIVHREIITLCNSINSHSRRSSPGFASQEYTSELALIGRHFTNPDELLFNKARVRYSYLYDWADLPLINREPDLINLDWNKERELRFTYTAPEDIEAKTTHGKFSVIYGCSEAGKCGSIDLKQFVSLMIQPNEELSLKDFRSKFIHPLNNFLTFATDRTNSI
;
A
#
# COMPACT_ATOMS: atom_id res chain seq x y z
N MET A 1 -0.75 7.01 7.63
CA MET A 1 -1.27 6.98 6.25
C MET A 1 -2.66 7.58 6.24
N GLU A 2 -3.12 8.10 5.10
CA GLU A 2 -4.51 8.55 4.95
C GLU A 2 -5.45 7.34 4.94
N ASN A 3 -6.67 7.54 5.45
CA ASN A 3 -7.73 6.54 5.31
C ASN A 3 -8.10 6.45 3.83
N ILE A 4 -8.08 5.23 3.29
CA ILE A 4 -8.40 4.96 1.91
C ILE A 4 -9.78 4.32 1.86
N GLU A 5 -10.63 4.81 0.96
CA GLU A 5 -11.94 4.23 0.69
C GLU A 5 -12.17 4.13 -0.80
N TYR A 6 -12.52 2.93 -1.26
CA TYR A 6 -12.65 2.60 -2.65
C TYR A 6 -13.85 1.70 -2.92
N SER A 7 -14.80 2.18 -3.70
CA SER A 7 -15.90 1.36 -4.21
C SER A 7 -15.46 0.57 -5.44
N GLY A 8 -15.90 -0.68 -5.53
CA GLY A 8 -15.54 -1.59 -6.60
C GLY A 8 -16.44 -2.81 -6.69
N TYR A 9 -16.07 -3.71 -7.60
CA TYR A 9 -16.70 -5.02 -7.77
C TYR A 9 -15.77 -6.11 -7.31
N TRP A 10 -16.33 -7.14 -6.66
CA TRP A 10 -15.59 -8.19 -5.96
C TRP A 10 -16.19 -9.55 -6.27
N TRP A 11 -15.36 -10.58 -6.42
CA TRP A 11 -15.79 -11.95 -6.73
C TRP A 11 -14.75 -12.98 -6.26
N LEU A 12 -15.16 -14.25 -6.25
CA LEU A 12 -14.27 -15.35 -5.95
C LEU A 12 -13.66 -15.91 -7.24
N PRO A 13 -12.40 -16.41 -7.22
CA PRO A 13 -11.80 -17.05 -8.39
C PRO A 13 -12.64 -18.20 -8.99
N SER A 14 -13.45 -18.88 -8.16
CA SER A 14 -14.34 -19.96 -8.58
C SER A 14 -15.53 -19.48 -9.42
N ASP A 15 -15.98 -18.23 -9.21
CA ASP A 15 -17.23 -17.70 -9.75
C ASP A 15 -17.00 -16.29 -10.34
N PRO A 16 -16.23 -16.16 -11.44
CA PRO A 16 -15.80 -14.88 -12.00
C PRO A 16 -16.92 -14.00 -12.58
N ASP A 17 -18.06 -14.60 -12.91
CA ASP A 17 -19.22 -13.90 -13.45
C ASP A 17 -20.11 -13.29 -12.34
N GLU A 18 -20.02 -13.81 -11.11
CA GLU A 18 -20.83 -13.38 -9.95
C GLU A 18 -20.13 -12.24 -9.20
N LYS A 19 -20.24 -11.03 -9.77
CA LYS A 19 -19.61 -9.82 -9.22
C LYS A 19 -20.53 -9.10 -8.25
N ILE A 20 -20.00 -8.83 -7.05
CA ILE A 20 -20.73 -8.17 -5.96
C ILE A 20 -20.15 -6.78 -5.75
N ALA A 21 -21.02 -5.77 -5.66
CA ALA A 21 -20.60 -4.41 -5.32
C ALA A 21 -20.13 -4.34 -3.87
N GLY A 22 -19.06 -3.60 -3.61
CA GLY A 22 -18.54 -3.41 -2.26
C GLY A 22 -17.53 -2.29 -2.14
N THR A 23 -17.25 -1.91 -0.90
CA THR A 23 -16.31 -0.86 -0.54
C THR A 23 -15.12 -1.47 0.20
N LEU A 24 -13.92 -1.25 -0.35
CA LEU A 24 -12.66 -1.53 0.31
C LEU A 24 -12.23 -0.31 1.12
N THR A 25 -11.94 -0.50 2.39
CA THR A 25 -11.34 0.51 3.25
C THR A 25 -10.00 0.05 3.78
N TYR A 26 -9.08 1.00 3.96
CA TYR A 26 -7.84 0.79 4.70
C TYR A 26 -7.64 1.91 5.71
N THR A 27 -7.41 1.53 6.97
CA THR A 27 -7.00 2.43 8.04
C THR A 27 -5.82 1.81 8.80
N ASN A 28 -5.01 2.65 9.44
CA ASN A 28 -3.90 2.17 10.26
C ASN A 28 -4.36 1.27 11.44
N ASP A 29 -5.55 1.54 11.98
CA ASP A 29 -6.05 0.85 13.18
C ASP A 29 -6.80 -0.44 12.83
N GLU A 30 -7.54 -0.45 11.72
CA GLU A 30 -8.43 -1.54 11.35
C GLU A 30 -7.89 -2.43 10.22
N GLY A 31 -6.81 -2.01 9.55
CA GLY A 31 -6.23 -2.73 8.42
C GLY A 31 -7.12 -2.68 7.20
N ILE A 32 -7.09 -3.74 6.38
CA ILE A 32 -7.80 -3.84 5.10
C ILE A 32 -9.17 -4.47 5.35
N LYS A 33 -10.24 -3.73 5.08
CA LYS A 33 -11.62 -4.20 5.22
C LYS A 33 -12.37 -4.12 3.90
N LEU A 34 -13.17 -5.13 3.62
CA LEU A 34 -14.07 -5.17 2.47
C LEU A 34 -15.51 -5.33 2.97
N GLN A 35 -16.34 -4.32 2.71
CA GLN A 35 -17.77 -4.36 2.95
C GLN A 35 -18.52 -4.66 1.64
N LEU A 36 -19.26 -5.75 1.58
CA LEU A 36 -20.08 -6.12 0.43
C LEU A 36 -21.53 -5.67 0.60
N ILE A 37 -22.11 -5.17 -0.49
CA ILE A 37 -23.55 -4.99 -0.67
C ILE A 37 -24.07 -6.26 -1.33
N GLY A 38 -24.14 -7.33 -0.54
CA GLY A 38 -24.44 -8.67 -0.98
C GLY A 38 -23.68 -9.70 -0.15
N SER A 39 -23.51 -10.88 -0.71
CA SER A 39 -22.83 -11.99 -0.05
C SER A 39 -22.32 -12.98 -1.10
N PHE A 40 -21.12 -13.53 -0.91
CA PHE A 40 -20.60 -14.60 -1.78
C PHE A 40 -21.36 -15.92 -1.64
N LEU A 41 -22.24 -16.04 -0.64
CA LEU A 41 -23.14 -17.17 -0.52
C LEU A 41 -24.28 -17.06 -1.52
N ASN A 42 -24.34 -18.02 -2.45
CA ASN A 42 -25.53 -18.26 -3.23
C ASN A 42 -26.67 -18.76 -2.32
N SER A 43 -27.88 -18.27 -2.58
CA SER A 43 -29.11 -18.59 -1.83
C SER A 43 -29.47 -20.09 -1.76
N TYR A 44 -28.77 -20.94 -2.52
CA TYR A 44 -29.02 -22.38 -2.63
C TYR A 44 -28.11 -23.27 -1.78
N THR A 45 -27.04 -22.74 -1.17
CA THR A 45 -26.17 -23.53 -0.29
C THR A 45 -26.58 -23.34 1.16
N ALA A 46 -27.19 -24.36 1.77
CA ALA A 46 -27.36 -24.52 3.21
C ALA A 46 -26.02 -24.78 3.94
N GLY A 47 -24.96 -24.08 3.51
CA GLY A 47 -23.60 -24.24 3.98
C GLY A 47 -23.21 -23.15 4.98
N LYS A 48 -22.32 -23.49 5.92
CA LYS A 48 -21.66 -22.54 6.81
C LYS A 48 -20.92 -21.49 5.97
N ILE A 49 -21.01 -20.23 6.38
CA ILE A 49 -20.20 -19.14 5.82
C ILE A 49 -18.73 -19.54 5.97
N PRO A 50 -17.93 -19.64 4.89
CA PRO A 50 -16.49 -19.84 5.04
C PRO A 50 -15.94 -18.70 5.88
N THR A 51 -15.44 -19.03 7.08
CA THR A 51 -14.89 -18.03 8.00
C THR A 51 -13.62 -17.40 7.42
N ASN A 52 -12.92 -18.13 6.54
CA ASN A 52 -11.73 -17.67 5.85
C ASN A 52 -11.88 -17.93 4.34
N ILE A 53 -11.60 -16.91 3.54
CA ILE A 53 -11.54 -16.94 2.08
C ILE A 53 -10.10 -16.63 1.67
N PRO A 54 -9.36 -17.59 1.09
CA PRO A 54 -7.95 -17.39 0.75
C PRO A 54 -7.72 -16.24 -0.23
N VAL A 55 -8.63 -16.07 -1.20
CA VAL A 55 -8.50 -15.10 -2.29
C VAL A 55 -9.85 -14.48 -2.61
N ILE A 56 -9.91 -13.15 -2.61
CA ILE A 56 -11.01 -12.37 -3.18
C ILE A 56 -10.42 -11.48 -4.28
N LEU A 57 -11.00 -11.53 -5.47
CA LEU A 57 -10.60 -10.70 -6.60
C LEU A 57 -11.49 -9.47 -6.66
N GLY A 58 -10.92 -8.33 -7.07
CA GLY A 58 -11.71 -7.13 -7.26
C GLY A 58 -11.15 -6.16 -8.29
N ILE A 59 -12.00 -5.21 -8.68
CA ILE A 59 -11.64 -4.07 -9.53
C ILE A 59 -12.19 -2.79 -8.90
N VAL A 60 -11.32 -1.78 -8.79
CA VAL A 60 -11.61 -0.44 -8.26
C VAL A 60 -11.07 0.59 -9.25
N HIS A 61 -11.90 1.49 -9.79
CA HIS A 61 -11.44 2.61 -10.64
C HIS A 61 -10.39 2.24 -11.72
N ARG A 62 -10.48 1.02 -12.29
CA ARG A 62 -9.54 0.40 -13.26
C ARG A 62 -8.32 -0.31 -12.68
N GLU A 63 -8.08 -0.19 -11.38
CA GLU A 63 -7.09 -1.00 -10.67
C GLU A 63 -7.62 -2.40 -10.40
N ILE A 64 -6.74 -3.37 -10.58
CA ILE A 64 -6.99 -4.79 -10.33
C ILE A 64 -6.45 -5.12 -8.94
N ILE A 65 -7.28 -5.68 -8.07
CA ILE A 65 -6.92 -5.96 -6.68
C ILE A 65 -7.13 -7.45 -6.38
N THR A 66 -6.18 -8.06 -5.67
CA THR A 66 -6.31 -9.37 -5.04
C THR A 66 -6.21 -9.23 -3.54
N LEU A 67 -7.27 -9.52 -2.81
CA LEU A 67 -7.23 -9.64 -1.35
C LEU A 67 -6.87 -11.07 -0.96
N CYS A 68 -5.97 -11.20 0.00
CA CYS A 68 -5.47 -12.50 0.46
C CYS A 68 -5.83 -12.72 1.93
N ASN A 69 -6.15 -13.97 2.27
CA ASN A 69 -6.48 -14.43 3.63
C ASN A 69 -7.57 -13.56 4.29
N SER A 70 -8.74 -13.50 3.64
CA SER A 70 -9.87 -12.67 4.05
C SER A 70 -10.76 -13.42 5.05
N ILE A 71 -10.80 -12.94 6.29
CA ILE A 71 -11.61 -13.51 7.36
C ILE A 71 -12.95 -12.78 7.44
N ASN A 72 -14.06 -13.50 7.46
CA ASN A 72 -15.39 -12.91 7.66
C ASN A 72 -15.48 -12.34 9.07
N SER A 73 -15.51 -11.01 9.19
CA SER A 73 -15.61 -10.31 10.48
C SER A 73 -17.07 -10.12 10.90
N HIS A 74 -17.97 -9.89 9.93
CA HIS A 74 -19.38 -9.65 10.21
C HIS A 74 -20.27 -10.10 9.05
N SER A 75 -21.46 -10.60 9.37
CA SER A 75 -22.49 -10.94 8.37
C SER A 75 -23.86 -10.50 8.86
N ARG A 76 -24.57 -9.70 8.05
CA ARG A 76 -25.95 -9.29 8.32
C ARG A 76 -26.88 -9.81 7.23
N ARG A 77 -27.98 -10.42 7.65
CA ARG A 77 -29.14 -10.64 6.80
C ARG A 77 -30.27 -9.80 7.38
N SER A 78 -30.78 -8.83 6.62
CA SER A 78 -31.93 -8.03 7.01
C SER A 78 -33.13 -8.34 6.11
N SER A 79 -34.32 -8.36 6.71
CA SER A 79 -35.60 -8.37 5.99
C SER A 79 -36.50 -7.33 6.64
N PRO A 80 -37.06 -6.35 5.89
CA PRO A 80 -36.79 -6.09 4.47
C PRO A 80 -35.38 -5.50 4.26
N GLY A 81 -34.62 -5.98 3.26
CA GLY A 81 -33.26 -5.50 2.98
C GLY A 81 -32.40 -6.43 2.12
N PHE A 82 -31.15 -6.03 1.89
CA PHE A 82 -30.13 -6.83 1.20
C PHE A 82 -29.18 -7.48 2.22
N ALA A 83 -28.63 -8.65 1.89
CA ALA A 83 -27.55 -9.24 2.67
C ALA A 83 -26.29 -8.36 2.60
N SER A 84 -25.49 -8.35 3.66
CA SER A 84 -24.21 -7.66 3.68
C SER A 84 -23.18 -8.47 4.46
N GLN A 85 -21.95 -8.51 3.95
CA GLN A 85 -20.84 -9.22 4.57
C GLN A 85 -19.63 -8.30 4.65
N GLU A 86 -18.88 -8.45 5.74
CA GLU A 86 -17.63 -7.75 5.97
C GLU A 86 -16.49 -8.78 6.07
N TYR A 87 -15.38 -8.47 5.41
CA TYR A 87 -14.16 -9.26 5.45
C TYR A 87 -12.98 -8.40 5.87
N THR A 88 -12.17 -8.88 6.81
CA THR A 88 -10.85 -8.31 7.12
C THR A 88 -9.80 -9.13 6.38
N SER A 89 -8.95 -8.47 5.59
CA SER A 89 -7.93 -9.14 4.78
C SER A 89 -6.53 -8.85 5.31
N GLU A 90 -5.65 -9.83 5.22
CA GLU A 90 -4.26 -9.68 5.68
C GLU A 90 -3.44 -8.83 4.70
N LEU A 91 -3.76 -8.91 3.41
CA LEU A 91 -2.97 -8.33 2.33
C LEU A 91 -3.84 -7.96 1.13
N ALA A 92 -3.50 -6.86 0.47
CA ALA A 92 -3.99 -6.49 -0.85
C ALA A 92 -2.83 -6.40 -1.84
N LEU A 93 -2.90 -7.17 -2.92
CA LEU A 93 -1.99 -7.08 -4.06
C LEU A 93 -2.66 -6.29 -5.18
N ILE A 94 -1.99 -5.25 -5.67
CA ILE A 94 -2.53 -4.34 -6.70
C ILE A 94 -1.82 -4.59 -8.03
N GLY A 95 -2.58 -4.52 -9.13
CA GLY A 95 -2.10 -4.59 -10.52
C GLY A 95 -2.34 -5.93 -11.20
N ARG A 96 -2.71 -6.99 -10.47
CA ARG A 96 -3.01 -8.30 -11.06
C ARG A 96 -3.90 -9.15 -10.16
N HIS A 97 -4.71 -10.02 -10.78
CA HIS A 97 -5.43 -11.10 -10.10
C HIS A 97 -4.54 -12.32 -9.92
N PHE A 98 -4.43 -12.78 -8.68
CA PHE A 98 -3.71 -14.00 -8.33
C PHE A 98 -4.67 -15.02 -7.73
N THR A 99 -4.63 -16.24 -8.23
CA THR A 99 -5.45 -17.34 -7.71
C THR A 99 -4.75 -18.14 -6.63
N ASN A 100 -3.41 -18.10 -6.60
CA ASN A 100 -2.59 -18.70 -5.55
C ASN A 100 -1.43 -17.77 -5.13
N PRO A 101 -1.69 -16.80 -4.23
CA PRO A 101 -0.67 -15.85 -3.76
C PRO A 101 0.54 -16.51 -3.08
N ASP A 102 0.37 -17.71 -2.51
CA ASP A 102 1.44 -18.42 -1.80
C ASP A 102 2.52 -18.99 -2.74
N GLU A 103 2.20 -19.17 -4.02
CA GLU A 103 3.15 -19.62 -5.05
C GLU A 103 3.95 -18.46 -5.68
N LEU A 104 3.67 -17.21 -5.30
CA LEU A 104 4.36 -16.06 -5.86
C LEU A 104 5.80 -15.97 -5.32
N LEU A 105 6.75 -15.95 -6.25
CA LEU A 105 8.17 -15.76 -5.98
C LEU A 105 8.61 -14.35 -6.37
N PHE A 106 9.41 -13.74 -5.50
CA PHE A 106 9.89 -12.38 -5.63
C PHE A 106 11.42 -12.35 -5.57
N ASN A 107 12.03 -11.68 -6.55
CA ASN A 107 13.48 -11.47 -6.60
C ASN A 107 13.90 -10.12 -6.01
N LYS A 108 12.98 -9.17 -5.85
CA LYS A 108 13.23 -7.86 -5.25
C LYS A 108 11.96 -7.25 -4.68
N ALA A 109 12.11 -6.38 -3.70
CA ALA A 109 11.04 -5.51 -3.22
C ALA A 109 11.57 -4.10 -2.96
N ARG A 110 10.72 -3.11 -3.26
CA ARG A 110 10.94 -1.73 -2.84
C ARG A 110 9.94 -1.41 -1.75
N VAL A 111 10.45 -1.05 -0.58
CA VAL A 111 9.64 -0.84 0.63
C VAL A 111 9.82 0.60 1.09
N ARG A 112 8.73 1.25 1.50
CA ARG A 112 8.75 2.56 2.13
C ARG A 112 8.18 2.42 3.52
N TYR A 113 8.90 2.85 4.54
CA TYR A 113 8.38 2.88 5.90
C TYR A 113 8.01 4.30 6.27
N SER A 114 6.95 4.46 7.06
CA SER A 114 6.40 5.77 7.45
C SER A 114 7.45 6.76 7.98
N TYR A 115 8.43 6.31 8.76
CA TYR A 115 9.46 7.16 9.35
C TYR A 115 10.88 6.84 8.87
N LEU A 116 11.02 6.12 7.75
CA LEU A 116 12.33 5.90 7.14
C LEU A 116 12.99 7.23 6.73
N TYR A 117 12.18 8.21 6.32
CA TYR A 117 12.63 9.56 6.01
C TYR A 117 13.35 10.21 7.19
N ASP A 118 12.80 10.09 8.39
CA ASP A 118 13.35 10.70 9.62
C ASP A 118 14.70 10.06 10.00
N TRP A 119 14.84 8.77 9.74
CA TRP A 119 16.07 8.02 10.02
C TRP A 119 17.18 8.27 8.99
N ALA A 120 16.82 8.51 7.73
CA ALA A 120 17.77 8.61 6.62
C ALA A 120 18.38 10.01 6.41
N ASP A 121 18.06 10.98 7.27
CA ASP A 121 18.60 12.34 7.31
C ASP A 121 18.67 13.03 5.93
N LEU A 122 17.52 13.24 5.30
CA LEU A 122 17.47 13.79 3.94
C LEU A 122 17.89 15.25 3.85
N PRO A 123 18.56 15.65 2.75
CA PRO A 123 18.81 17.05 2.48
C PRO A 123 17.50 17.80 2.30
N LEU A 124 17.42 18.99 2.90
CA LEU A 124 16.26 19.87 2.81
C LEU A 124 16.02 20.35 1.37
N ILE A 125 14.75 20.57 1.02
CA ILE A 125 14.41 21.34 -0.19
C ILE A 125 14.86 22.78 0.06
N ASN A 126 15.81 23.25 -0.75
CA ASN A 126 16.28 24.62 -0.64
C ASN A 126 15.36 25.54 -1.43
N ARG A 127 14.75 26.49 -0.73
CA ARG A 127 14.11 27.64 -1.37
C ARG A 127 15.19 28.70 -1.56
N GLU A 128 15.51 29.01 -2.79
CA GLU A 128 16.41 30.13 -3.07
C GLU A 128 15.71 31.40 -2.59
N PRO A 129 16.36 32.23 -1.76
CA PRO A 129 15.80 33.50 -1.38
C PRO A 129 15.55 34.31 -2.65
N ASP A 130 14.40 34.98 -2.67
CA ASP A 130 14.01 35.89 -3.75
C ASP A 130 14.94 37.11 -3.67
N LEU A 131 16.14 36.97 -4.22
CA LEU A 131 17.23 37.94 -4.09
C LEU A 131 17.08 39.08 -5.11
N ILE A 132 15.88 39.56 -5.43
CA ILE A 132 15.72 40.82 -6.17
C ILE A 132 14.50 41.63 -5.71
N ASN A 133 14.81 42.79 -5.12
CA ASN A 133 14.05 44.06 -5.02
C ASN A 133 12.64 44.08 -4.40
N LEU A 134 12.50 44.93 -3.37
CA LEU A 134 11.24 45.45 -2.79
C LEU A 134 10.41 46.31 -3.78
N ASP A 135 10.54 46.06 -5.08
CA ASP A 135 9.83 46.78 -6.13
C ASP A 135 8.56 46.00 -6.50
N TRP A 136 7.41 46.46 -6.03
CA TRP A 136 6.12 45.78 -6.16
C TRP A 136 5.63 45.66 -7.62
N ASN A 137 6.30 46.33 -8.56
CA ASN A 137 5.95 46.34 -9.98
C ASN A 137 6.73 45.34 -10.85
N LYS A 138 7.63 44.52 -10.28
CA LYS A 138 8.36 43.49 -11.02
C LYS A 138 7.81 42.09 -10.80
N GLU A 139 8.00 41.24 -11.80
CA GLU A 139 7.70 39.81 -11.74
C GLU A 139 8.46 39.16 -10.58
N ARG A 140 7.77 38.36 -9.77
CA ARG A 140 8.38 37.57 -8.68
C ARG A 140 8.71 36.18 -9.17
N GLU A 141 9.93 35.72 -8.94
CA GLU A 141 10.36 34.37 -9.30
C GLU A 141 10.59 33.54 -8.04
N LEU A 142 9.95 32.38 -7.92
CA LEU A 142 10.18 31.42 -6.84
C LEU A 142 10.93 30.21 -7.39
N ARG A 143 12.15 29.98 -6.89
CA ARG A 143 12.97 28.82 -7.25
C ARG A 143 13.11 27.86 -6.06
N PHE A 144 12.84 26.59 -6.34
CA PHE A 144 13.04 25.49 -5.41
C PHE A 144 14.04 24.53 -6.05
N THR A 145 15.10 24.19 -5.31
CA THR A 145 16.16 23.30 -5.78
C THR A 145 16.27 22.12 -4.82
N TYR A 146 16.24 20.91 -5.37
CA TYR A 146 16.47 19.67 -4.64
C TYR A 146 17.45 18.80 -5.41
N THR A 147 18.47 18.34 -4.70
CA THR A 147 19.44 17.37 -5.21
C THR A 147 19.33 16.13 -4.35
N ALA A 148 18.82 15.03 -4.92
CA ALA A 148 18.77 13.76 -4.22
C ALA A 148 20.21 13.29 -3.91
N PRO A 149 20.47 12.74 -2.71
CA PRO A 149 21.72 12.05 -2.44
C PRO A 149 21.95 10.90 -3.41
N GLU A 150 23.20 10.46 -3.55
CA GLU A 150 23.50 9.20 -4.23
C GLU A 150 22.91 8.03 -3.43
N ASP A 151 22.37 7.05 -4.16
CA ASP A 151 21.84 5.83 -3.56
C ASP A 151 22.95 5.10 -2.80
N ILE A 152 22.67 4.73 -1.55
CA ILE A 152 23.62 3.99 -0.71
C ILE A 152 23.38 2.51 -0.95
N GLU A 153 24.41 1.79 -1.39
CA GLU A 153 24.33 0.35 -1.64
C GLU A 153 25.18 -0.46 -0.65
N ALA A 154 24.62 -1.56 -0.16
CA ALA A 154 25.32 -2.53 0.67
C ALA A 154 25.10 -3.95 0.13
N LYS A 155 26.18 -4.70 -0.05
CA LYS A 155 26.14 -6.14 -0.33
C LYS A 155 26.34 -6.90 0.97
N THR A 156 25.45 -7.84 1.25
CA THR A 156 25.47 -8.67 2.46
C THR A 156 25.45 -10.15 2.07
N THR A 157 25.60 -11.04 3.05
CA THR A 157 25.42 -12.48 2.86
C THR A 157 23.99 -12.86 2.46
N HIS A 158 23.01 -11.98 2.67
CA HIS A 158 21.59 -12.25 2.42
C HIS A 158 21.08 -11.61 1.12
N GLY A 159 21.88 -10.77 0.46
CA GLY A 159 21.46 -10.03 -0.73
C GLY A 159 22.05 -8.64 -0.83
N LYS A 160 21.60 -7.91 -1.85
CA LYS A 160 21.90 -6.50 -2.07
C LYS A 160 20.79 -5.63 -1.48
N PHE A 161 21.18 -4.60 -0.76
CA PHE A 161 20.29 -3.61 -0.17
C PHE A 161 20.69 -2.23 -0.68
N SER A 162 19.70 -1.41 -1.05
CA SER A 162 19.94 -0.02 -1.43
C SER A 162 18.97 0.92 -0.72
N VAL A 163 19.49 2.03 -0.20
CA VAL A 163 18.67 3.18 0.21
C VAL A 163 18.51 4.07 -1.03
N ILE A 164 17.28 4.21 -1.50
CA ILE A 164 16.95 4.99 -2.69
C ILE A 164 16.21 6.25 -2.28
N TYR A 165 16.74 7.37 -2.73
CA TYR A 165 16.21 8.71 -2.49
C TYR A 165 15.41 9.19 -3.69
N GLY A 166 14.43 10.07 -3.45
CA GLY A 166 13.73 10.70 -4.56
C GLY A 166 12.81 11.82 -4.13
N CYS A 167 12.28 12.51 -5.14
CA CYS A 167 11.26 13.53 -4.98
C CYS A 167 10.18 13.29 -6.04
N SER A 168 8.92 13.30 -5.62
CA SER A 168 7.79 13.33 -6.54
C SER A 168 7.22 14.74 -6.61
N GLU A 169 6.92 15.17 -7.84
CA GLU A 169 6.20 16.40 -8.11
C GLU A 169 4.77 16.05 -8.53
N ALA A 170 3.80 16.67 -7.86
CA ALA A 170 2.40 16.66 -8.27
C ALA A 170 1.91 18.11 -8.35
N GLY A 171 0.88 18.38 -9.15
CA GLY A 171 0.36 19.72 -9.25
C GLY A 171 -0.92 19.82 -10.06
N LYS A 172 -1.59 20.95 -9.91
CA LYS A 172 -2.72 21.40 -10.74
C LYS A 172 -2.52 22.90 -11.02
N CYS A 173 -3.36 23.48 -11.87
CA CYS A 173 -3.30 24.91 -12.14
C CYS A 173 -3.34 25.70 -10.82
N GLY A 174 -2.28 26.45 -10.52
CA GLY A 174 -2.14 27.27 -9.32
C GLY A 174 -1.53 26.58 -8.09
N SER A 175 -1.14 25.29 -8.14
CA SER A 175 -0.46 24.63 -7.01
C SER A 175 0.54 23.57 -7.45
N ILE A 176 1.71 23.58 -6.80
CA ILE A 176 2.76 22.55 -6.93
C ILE A 176 3.03 21.93 -5.56
N ASP A 177 3.08 20.60 -5.52
CA ASP A 177 3.42 19.80 -4.36
C ASP A 177 4.72 19.03 -4.65
N LEU A 178 5.76 19.32 -3.86
CA LEU A 178 7.03 18.59 -3.89
C LEU A 178 7.10 17.70 -2.65
N LYS A 179 7.18 16.38 -2.85
CA LYS A 179 7.25 15.39 -1.77
C LYS A 179 8.51 14.54 -1.91
N GLN A 180 9.45 14.74 -1.00
CA GLN A 180 10.61 13.87 -0.87
C GLN A 180 10.22 12.49 -0.34
N PHE A 181 11.03 11.50 -0.67
CA PHE A 181 10.86 10.16 -0.14
C PHE A 181 12.15 9.37 -0.06
N VAL A 182 12.12 8.38 0.84
CA VAL A 182 13.15 7.36 0.98
C VAL A 182 12.49 6.01 0.86
N SER A 183 13.19 5.08 0.22
CA SER A 183 12.76 3.69 0.10
C SER A 183 13.95 2.76 0.26
N LEU A 184 13.71 1.58 0.81
CA LEU A 184 14.67 0.50 0.86
C LEU A 184 14.39 -0.47 -0.29
N MET A 185 15.36 -0.66 -1.16
CA MET A 185 15.38 -1.74 -2.15
C MET A 185 16.05 -2.95 -1.53
N ILE A 186 15.36 -4.08 -1.53
CA ILE A 186 15.83 -5.35 -1.00
C ILE A 186 15.86 -6.33 -2.16
N GLN A 187 17.04 -6.86 -2.48
CA GLN A 187 17.24 -7.88 -3.51
C GLN A 187 17.95 -9.09 -2.89
N PRO A 188 17.20 -10.12 -2.45
CA PRO A 188 17.78 -11.34 -1.89
C PRO A 188 18.61 -12.11 -2.92
N ASN A 189 19.44 -13.04 -2.45
CA ASN A 189 20.27 -13.89 -3.32
C ASN A 189 19.48 -14.98 -4.07
N GLU A 190 18.29 -15.30 -3.59
CA GLU A 190 17.37 -16.29 -4.16
C GLU A 190 15.96 -15.70 -4.25
N GLU A 191 15.12 -16.28 -5.10
CA GLU A 191 13.72 -15.89 -5.16
C GLU A 191 12.97 -16.42 -3.93
N LEU A 192 12.15 -15.57 -3.32
CA LEU A 192 11.45 -15.90 -2.08
C LEU A 192 9.94 -15.79 -2.23
N SER A 193 9.21 -16.64 -1.52
CA SER A 193 7.77 -16.45 -1.35
C SER A 193 7.49 -15.13 -0.64
N LEU A 194 6.28 -14.59 -0.81
CA LEU A 194 5.89 -13.36 -0.11
C LEU A 194 6.01 -13.49 1.42
N LYS A 195 5.63 -14.66 1.97
CA LYS A 195 5.72 -14.96 3.40
C LYS A 195 7.17 -14.93 3.89
N ASP A 196 8.07 -15.56 3.14
CA ASP A 196 9.50 -15.58 3.48
C ASP A 196 10.10 -14.18 3.36
N PHE A 197 9.76 -13.45 2.30
CA PHE A 197 10.24 -12.07 2.11
C PHE A 197 9.80 -11.16 3.27
N ARG A 198 8.53 -11.27 3.68
CA ARG A 198 7.97 -10.50 4.79
C ARG A 198 8.66 -10.83 6.11
N SER A 199 8.79 -12.11 6.43
CA SER A 199 9.34 -12.57 7.71
C SER A 199 10.86 -12.35 7.83
N LYS A 200 11.62 -12.57 6.76
CA LYS A 200 13.09 -12.47 6.77
C LYS A 200 13.59 -11.03 6.65
N PHE A 201 12.88 -10.15 5.94
CA PHE A 201 13.37 -8.79 5.67
C PHE A 201 12.42 -7.70 6.13
N ILE A 202 11.16 -7.72 5.69
CA ILE A 202 10.26 -6.57 5.88
C ILE A 202 9.93 -6.34 7.35
N HIS A 203 9.55 -7.38 8.10
CA HIS A 203 9.20 -7.28 9.52
C HIS A 203 10.41 -6.93 10.41
N PRO A 204 11.58 -7.59 10.28
CA PRO A 204 12.77 -7.21 11.05
C PRO A 204 13.18 -5.75 10.82
N LEU A 205 13.14 -5.27 9.58
CA LEU A 205 13.43 -3.87 9.26
C LEU A 205 12.37 -2.92 9.85
N ASN A 206 11.08 -3.30 9.83
CA ASN A 206 10.02 -2.51 10.48
C ASN A 206 10.26 -2.37 11.98
N ASN A 207 10.65 -3.46 12.66
CA ASN A 207 10.94 -3.47 14.09
C ASN A 207 12.17 -2.64 14.42
N PHE A 208 13.23 -2.77 13.61
CA PHE A 208 14.43 -1.96 13.75
C PHE A 208 14.13 -0.47 13.58
N LEU A 209 13.39 -0.07 12.55
CA LEU A 209 13.02 1.33 12.33
C LEU A 209 12.10 1.84 13.44
N THR A 210 11.15 1.03 13.90
CA THR A 210 10.28 1.39 15.03
C THR A 210 11.09 1.71 16.28
N PHE A 211 12.11 0.91 16.56
CA PHE A 211 13.06 1.16 17.65
C PHE A 211 13.92 2.41 17.39
N ALA A 212 14.49 2.54 16.19
CA ALA A 212 15.41 3.62 15.84
C ALA A 212 14.74 5.01 15.79
N THR A 213 13.45 5.07 15.46
CA THR A 213 12.69 6.32 15.35
C THR A 213 11.80 6.60 16.57
N ASP A 214 11.74 5.69 17.55
CA ASP A 214 10.84 5.75 18.72
C ASP A 214 9.36 6.00 18.33
N ARG A 215 8.94 5.40 17.20
CA ARG A 215 7.60 5.58 16.61
C ARG A 215 7.19 4.33 15.87
N THR A 216 5.92 3.94 15.97
CA THR A 216 5.38 2.78 15.24
C THR A 216 5.51 2.97 13.73
N ASN A 217 6.39 2.21 13.09
CA ASN A 217 6.50 2.22 11.64
C ASN A 217 5.48 1.27 11.01
N SER A 218 5.02 1.66 9.83
CA SER A 218 4.19 0.86 8.93
C SER A 218 4.81 0.87 7.54
N ILE A 219 4.49 -0.15 6.75
CA ILE A 219 4.88 -0.29 5.33
C ILE A 219 3.75 0.24 4.44
#